data_AF-A0A1H4P998-F1
#
_entry.id   AF-A0A1H4P998-F1
#
_cell.length_a   1.000
_cell.length_b   1.000
_cell.length_c   1.000
_cell.angle_alpha   90.00
_cell.angle_beta   90.00
_cell.angle_gamma   90.00
#
_symmetry.space_group_name_H-M   'P 1'
#
loop_
_entity.id
_entity.type
_entity.pdbx_description
1 polymer ?
#
loop_
_entity_poly.entity_id
_entity_poly.type
_entity_poly.pdbx_seq_one_letter_code
_entity_poly.pdbx_strand_id
1 'polypeptide(L)' 'MRLIDELDDLYDHYLRRIDAAVEADDVALAERLAQAYEDDAVQLMAEREGLTSMLPLTPQARPASALRRMVDRLRSRVAA' A
#
# COMPACT_ATOMS: atom_id res chain seq x y z
N MET A 1 -21.77 3.59 0.92
CA MET A 1 -20.64 2.64 0.83
C MET A 1 -19.93 2.68 2.17
N ARG A 2 -19.50 1.54 2.72
CA ARG A 2 -18.82 1.51 4.03
C ARG A 2 -17.32 1.69 3.81
N LEU A 3 -16.61 2.26 4.79
CA LEU A 3 -15.15 2.43 4.74
C LEU A 3 -14.42 1.12 4.39
N ILE A 4 -14.87 -0.01 4.92
CA ILE A 4 -14.26 -1.30 4.64
C ILE A 4 -14.38 -1.70 3.16
N ASP A 5 -15.51 -1.40 2.52
CA ASP A 5 -15.72 -1.72 1.10
C ASP A 5 -14.79 -0.85 0.23
N GLU A 6 -14.54 0.40 0.63
CA GLU A 6 -13.63 1.32 -0.09
C GLU A 6 -12.16 0.94 0.10
N LEU A 7 -11.79 0.42 1.26
CA LEU A 7 -10.45 -0.11 1.53
C LEU A 7 -10.19 -1.40 0.74
N ASP A 8 -11.20 -2.27 0.60
CA ASP A 8 -11.10 -3.49 -0.21
C ASP A 8 -10.91 -3.14 -1.68
N ASP A 9 -11.68 -2.19 -2.22
CA ASP A 9 -11.53 -1.70 -3.59
C ASP A 9 -10.14 -1.08 -3.83
N LEU A 10 -9.64 -0.30 -2.86
CA LEU A 10 -8.30 0.29 -2.92
C LEU A 10 -7.21 -0.79 -2.90
N TYR A 11 -7.37 -1.79 -2.05
CA TYR A 11 -6.45 -2.94 -1.99
C TYR A 11 -6.40 -3.69 -3.32
N ASP A 12 -7.56 -4.03 -3.89
CA ASP A 12 -7.65 -4.74 -5.17
C ASP A 12 -7.11 -3.93 -6.35
N HIS A 13 -7.24 -2.60 -6.30
CA HIS A 13 -6.62 -1.70 -7.27
C HIS A 13 -5.09 -1.80 -7.22
N TYR A 14 -4.50 -1.70 -6.03
CA TYR A 14 -3.06 -1.73 -5.86
C TYR A 14 -2.46 -3.12 -6.07
N LEU A 15 -3.14 -4.18 -5.65
CA LEU A 15 -2.72 -5.57 -5.88
C LEU A 15 -2.53 -5.84 -7.37
N ARG A 16 -3.53 -5.51 -8.21
CA ARG A 16 -3.44 -5.71 -9.67
C ARG A 16 -2.27 -4.96 -10.31
N ARG A 17 -1.95 -3.76 -9.82
CA ARG A 17 -0.83 -2.96 -10.34
C ARG A 17 0.52 -3.51 -9.88
N ILE A 18 0.60 -3.99 -8.65
CA ILE A 18 1.80 -4.65 -8.13
C ILE A 18 2.05 -5.94 -8.89
N ASP A 19 1.01 -6.75 -9.12
CA ASP A 19 1.13 -7.98 -9.91
C ASP A 19 1.66 -7.69 -11.31
N ALA A 20 1.11 -6.67 -11.99
CA ALA A 20 1.60 -6.25 -13.31
C ALA A 20 3.08 -5.76 -13.28
N ALA A 21 3.49 -5.06 -12.23
CA ALA A 21 4.89 -4.64 -12.06
C ALA A 21 5.82 -5.83 -11.82
N VAL A 22 5.37 -6.82 -11.03
CA VAL A 22 6.13 -8.05 -10.76
C VAL A 22 6.24 -8.91 -12.01
N GLU A 23 5.17 -9.04 -12.81
CA GLU A 23 5.20 -9.75 -14.10
C GLU A 23 6.19 -9.10 -15.08
N ALA A 24 6.40 -7.79 -14.99
CA ALA A 24 7.37 -7.03 -15.78
C ALA A 24 8.79 -7.01 -15.17
N ASP A 25 9.03 -7.73 -14.07
CA ASP A 25 10.28 -7.70 -13.29
C ASP A 25 10.68 -6.30 -12.77
N ASP A 26 9.72 -5.37 -12.68
CA ASP A 26 9.90 -4.03 -12.14
C ASP A 26 9.61 -4.00 -10.64
N VAL A 27 10.54 -4.59 -9.87
CA VAL A 27 10.45 -4.65 -8.41
C VAL A 27 10.45 -3.26 -7.76
N ALA A 28 11.15 -2.29 -8.37
CA ALA A 28 11.19 -0.92 -7.87
C ALA A 28 9.84 -0.20 -8.01
N LEU A 29 9.10 -0.47 -9.09
CA LEU A 29 7.72 -0.01 -9.24
C LEU A 29 6.80 -0.70 -8.24
N ALA A 30 6.92 -2.02 -8.04
CA ALA A 30 6.14 -2.75 -7.05
C ALA A 30 6.32 -2.15 -5.64
N GLU A 31 7.55 -1.77 -5.25
CA GLU A 31 7.81 -1.12 -3.96
C GLU A 31 7.11 0.25 -3.84
N ARG A 32 7.20 1.07 -4.89
CA ARG A 32 6.55 2.39 -4.91
C ARG A 32 5.03 2.26 -4.83
N LEU A 33 4.45 1.28 -5.51
CA LEU A 33 3.01 1.01 -5.45
C LEU A 33 2.58 0.54 -4.07
N ALA A 34 3.35 -0.33 -3.42
CA ALA A 34 3.04 -0.75 -2.05
C ALA A 34 3.10 0.41 -1.03
N GLN A 35 4.04 1.34 -1.20
CA GLN A 35 4.09 2.55 -0.37
C GLN A 35 2.89 3.47 -0.65
N ALA A 36 2.55 3.68 -1.92
CA ALA A 36 1.42 4.52 -2.31
C ALA A 36 0.09 3.98 -1.78
N TYR A 37 -0.10 2.65 -1.75
CA TYR A 37 -1.25 2.03 -1.08
C TYR A 37 -1.35 2.42 0.40
N GLU A 38 -0.24 2.39 1.13
CA GLU A 38 -0.24 2.73 2.57
C GLU A 38 -0.59 4.20 2.80
N ASP A 39 -0.10 5.09 1.94
CA ASP A 39 -0.38 6.52 2.02
C ASP A 39 -1.84 6.83 1.67
N ASP A 40 -2.36 6.23 0.60
CA ASP A 40 -3.75 6.41 0.17
C ASP A 40 -4.75 5.79 1.17
N ALA A 41 -4.45 4.62 1.74
CA ALA A 41 -5.30 3.99 2.74
C ALA A 41 -5.40 4.85 4.01
N VAL A 42 -4.28 5.47 4.42
CA VAL A 42 -4.25 6.39 5.57
C VAL A 42 -5.05 7.66 5.28
N GLN A 43 -4.90 8.22 4.08
CA GLN A 43 -5.68 9.37 3.65
C GLN A 43 -7.18 9.05 3.67
N LEU A 44 -7.58 7.92 3.08
CA LEU A 44 -8.99 7.49 3.02
C LEU A 44 -9.59 7.30 4.42
N MET A 45 -8.88 6.63 5.33
CA MET A 45 -9.33 6.47 6.70
C MET A 45 -9.47 7.83 7.42
N ALA A 46 -8.49 8.71 7.26
CA ALA A 46 -8.53 10.04 7.89
C ALA A 46 -9.69 10.89 7.36
N GLU A 47 -9.99 10.84 6.07
CA GLU A 47 -11.13 11.54 5.48
C GLU A 47 -12.45 11.00 5.99
N ARG A 48 -12.60 9.66 6.04
CA ARG A 48 -13.84 9.00 6.48
C ARG A 48 -14.14 9.18 7.96
N GLU A 49 -13.11 9.24 8.80
CA GLU A 49 -13.23 9.45 10.24
C GLU A 49 -13.16 10.93 10.65
N GLY A 50 -12.97 11.86 9.70
CA GLY A 50 -12.83 13.29 9.99
C GLY A 50 -11.54 13.68 10.73
N LEU A 51 -10.50 12.86 10.61
CA LEU A 51 -9.20 12.99 11.28
C LEU A 51 -8.09 13.53 10.37
N THR A 52 -8.44 14.16 9.24
CA THR A 52 -7.46 14.74 8.30
C THR A 52 -6.51 15.76 8.94
N SER A 53 -6.93 16.44 10.01
CA SER A 53 -6.09 17.35 10.79
C SER A 53 -4.94 16.66 11.52
N MET A 54 -4.96 15.32 11.64
CA MET A 54 -3.91 14.52 12.28
C MET A 54 -2.86 14.04 11.26
N LEU A 55 -2.97 14.44 9.99
CA LEU A 55 -2.00 14.12 8.95
C LEU A 55 -0.88 15.17 8.86
N PRO A 56 0.37 14.77 8.50
CA PRO A 56 0.79 13.40 8.23
C PRO A 56 1.04 12.61 9.52
N LEU A 57 0.60 11.35 9.56
CA LEU A 57 1.03 10.43 10.62
C LEU A 57 2.54 10.20 10.50
N THR A 58 3.30 10.34 11.59
CA THR A 58 4.75 10.11 11.57
C THR A 58 5.06 8.68 11.08
N PRO A 59 5.93 8.49 10.06
CA PRO A 59 6.20 7.16 9.48
C PRO A 59 6.85 6.16 10.44
N GLN A 60 7.43 6.64 11.54
CA GLN A 60 8.39 5.92 12.37
C GLN A 60 7.81 4.74 13.17
N ALA A 61 6.49 4.53 13.15
CA ALA A 61 5.82 3.48 13.94
C ALA A 61 4.76 2.67 13.18
N ARG A 62 4.62 2.84 11.85
CA ARG A 62 3.59 2.11 11.11
C ARG A 62 4.06 0.69 10.78
N PRO A 63 3.34 -0.36 11.19
CA PRO A 63 3.63 -1.70 10.71
C PRO A 63 3.39 -1.76 9.20
N ALA A 64 4.33 -2.39 8.47
CA ALA A 64 4.23 -2.56 7.03
C ALA A 64 2.95 -3.32 6.64
N SER A 65 2.27 -2.83 5.60
CA SER A 65 1.08 -3.45 5.04
C SER A 65 1.36 -4.86 4.51
N ALA A 66 0.29 -5.62 4.23
CA ALA A 66 0.42 -6.92 3.58
C ALA A 66 1.11 -6.82 2.21
N LEU A 67 0.77 -5.80 1.41
CA LEU A 67 1.39 -5.54 0.10
C LEU A 67 2.87 -5.19 0.24
N ARG A 68 3.24 -4.34 1.20
CA ARG A 68 4.65 -4.01 1.47
C ARG A 68 5.47 -5.23 1.85
N ARG A 69 4.97 -6.03 2.79
CA ARG A 69 5.60 -7.30 3.19
C ARG A 69 5.66 -8.33 2.06
N MET A 70 4.71 -8.32 1.13
CA MET A 70 4.75 -9.16 -0.06
C MET A 70 5.88 -8.73 -0.98
N VAL A 71 5.99 -7.44 -1.30
CA VAL A 71 7.05 -6.91 -2.17
C VAL A 71 8.44 -7.10 -1.56
N ASP A 72 8.60 -6.86 -0.24
CA ASP A 72 9.88 -7.08 0.46
C ASP A 72 10.36 -8.53 0.35
N ARG A 73 9.44 -9.50 0.41
CA ARG A 73 9.74 -10.92 0.20
C ARG A 73 10.15 -11.21 -1.24
N LEU A 74 9.47 -10.62 -2.22
CA LEU A 74 9.81 -10.79 -3.64
C LEU A 74 11.22 -10.25 -3.93
N ARG A 75 11.55 -9.05 -3.45
CA ARG A 75 12.88 -8.47 -3.59
C ARG A 75 13.96 -9.37 -2.97
N SER A 76 13.70 -9.86 -1.76
CA SER A 76 14.66 -10.73 -1.06
C SER A 76 14.95 -12.01 -1.84
N ARG A 77 13.99 -12.49 -2.64
CA ARG A 77 14.16 -13.67 -3.51
C ARG A 77 14.90 -13.33 -4.81
N VAL A 78 14.73 -12.13 -5.37
CA VAL A 78 15.46 -11.71 -6.58
C VAL A 78 16.93 -11.41 -6.29
N ALA A 79 17.24 -10.94 -5.08
CA ALA A 79 18.61 -10.61 -4.67
C ALA A 79 19.45 -11.81 -4.19
N ALA A 80 18.86 -13.01 -4.10
CA ALA A 80 19.49 -14.25 -3.64
C ALA A 80 19.93 -15.12 -4.82
#